data_AF-A0A7C5CY60-F1
#
_entry.id   AF-A0A7C5CY60-F1
#
_cell.length_a   1.000
_cell.length_b   1.000
_cell.length_c   1.000
_cell.angle_alpha   90.00
_cell.angle_beta   90.00
_cell.angle_gamma   90.00
#
_symmetry.space_group_name_H-M   'P 1'
#
loop_
_entity.id
_entity.type
_entity.pdbx_description
1 polymer ?
#
loop_
_entity_poly.entity_id
_entity_poly.type
_entity_poly.pdbx_seq_one_letter_code
_entity_poly.pdbx_strand_id
1 'polypeptide(L)'
;MWKKYFGAGAQIFGLDIDPQCKLFEEDRIRIFIGDQGDRQFLRLLKQQLPKLDILIDDGGHTMEQQIVTFQELFPHISANGVYMCEDLHTSYWRSYGGGYLNPNSFVEYSKRLIDYLNAYHS
;
A
#
# COMPACT_ATOMS: atom_id res chain seq x y z
N MET A 1 11.58 12.84 2.00
CA MET A 1 12.49 11.90 2.71
C MET A 1 13.13 10.90 1.73
N TRP A 2 12.32 10.03 1.09
CA TRP A 2 12.79 8.92 0.24
C TRP A 2 13.68 9.32 -0.93
N LYS A 3 13.35 10.41 -1.66
CA LYS A 3 14.20 10.97 -2.73
C LYS A 3 15.65 11.25 -2.27
N LYS A 4 15.83 11.71 -1.03
CA LYS A 4 17.14 11.97 -0.44
C LYS A 4 17.82 10.67 -0.01
N TYR A 5 17.08 9.77 0.64
CA TYR A 5 17.59 8.51 1.17
C TYR A 5 18.11 7.58 0.06
N PHE A 6 17.34 7.40 -1.01
CA PHE A 6 17.68 6.51 -2.12
C PHE A 6 18.53 7.17 -3.23
N GLY A 7 18.83 8.47 -3.11
CA GLY A 7 19.74 9.17 -4.00
C GLY A 7 19.21 9.45 -5.41
N ALA A 8 20.12 9.70 -6.35
CA ALA A 8 19.80 10.23 -7.69
C ALA A 8 19.04 9.26 -8.59
N GLY A 9 19.17 7.94 -8.37
CA GLY A 9 18.48 6.92 -9.16
C GLY A 9 17.02 6.68 -8.76
N ALA A 10 16.58 7.26 -7.64
CA ALA A 10 15.24 7.03 -7.12
C ALA A 10 14.18 7.81 -7.88
N GLN A 11 13.11 7.12 -8.26
CA GLN A 11 11.84 7.67 -8.74
C GLN A 11 10.78 7.41 -7.68
N ILE A 12 10.11 8.47 -7.21
CA ILE A 12 9.11 8.39 -6.16
C ILE A 12 7.74 8.61 -6.80
N PHE A 13 6.81 7.73 -6.46
CA PHE A 13 5.41 7.85 -6.83
C PHE A 13 4.58 7.99 -5.55
N GLY A 14 3.92 9.13 -5.36
CA GLY A 14 3.00 9.37 -4.25
C GLY A 14 1.55 9.15 -4.68
N LEU A 15 0.71 8.68 -3.78
CA LEU A 15 -0.74 8.60 -3.95
C LEU A 15 -1.39 9.25 -2.72
N ASP A 16 -2.30 10.19 -2.95
CA ASP A 16 -3.08 10.82 -1.88
C ASP A 16 -4.48 11.16 -2.37
N ILE A 17 -5.46 11.20 -1.47
CA ILE A 17 -6.82 11.64 -1.79
C ILE A 17 -6.93 13.17 -1.82
N ASP A 18 -6.06 13.88 -1.09
CA ASP A 18 -6.05 15.34 -1.05
C ASP A 18 -5.43 15.91 -2.34
N PRO A 19 -6.20 16.64 -3.17
CA PRO A 19 -5.66 17.26 -4.38
C PRO A 19 -4.55 18.28 -4.11
N GLN A 20 -4.43 18.84 -2.90
CA GLN A 20 -3.35 19.76 -2.54
C GLN A 20 -1.98 19.07 -2.52
N CYS A 21 -1.94 17.76 -2.29
CA CYS A 21 -0.69 16.99 -2.33
C CYS A 21 0.02 17.13 -3.68
N LYS A 22 -0.71 17.43 -4.76
CA LYS A 22 -0.15 17.69 -6.08
C LYS A 22 0.86 18.87 -6.12
N LEU A 23 0.80 19.79 -5.15
CA LEU A 23 1.75 20.89 -4.99
C LEU A 23 3.17 20.42 -4.62
N PHE A 24 3.32 19.19 -4.10
CA PHE A 24 4.61 18.62 -3.74
C PHE A 24 5.26 17.83 -4.89
N GLU A 25 4.67 17.86 -6.09
CA GLU A 25 5.25 17.24 -7.27
C GLU A 25 6.53 17.98 -7.70
N GLU A 26 7.58 17.24 -8.03
CA GLU A 26 8.87 17.80 -8.45
C GLU A 26 9.68 16.80 -9.28
N ASP A 27 10.90 17.16 -9.69
CA ASP A 27 11.80 16.22 -10.37
C ASP A 27 11.93 14.90 -9.57
N ARG A 28 11.66 13.78 -10.26
CA ARG A 28 11.65 12.41 -9.72
C ARG A 28 10.63 12.12 -8.62
N ILE A 29 9.66 13.01 -8.40
CA ILE A 29 8.50 12.76 -7.54
C ILE A 29 7.26 13.02 -8.39
N ARG A 30 6.47 11.99 -8.65
CA ARG A 30 5.17 12.13 -9.31
C ARG A 30 4.07 11.77 -8.33
N ILE A 31 3.02 12.58 -8.25
CA ILE A 31 1.92 12.38 -7.32
C ILE A 31 0.66 11.99 -8.10
N PHE A 32 -0.13 11.08 -7.58
CA PHE A 32 -1.43 10.71 -8.14
C PHE A 32 -2.50 11.08 -7.12
N ILE A 33 -3.61 11.65 -7.60
CA ILE A 33 -4.73 12.00 -6.74
C ILE A 33 -5.80 10.94 -6.90
N GLY A 34 -6.15 10.27 -5.79
CA GLY A 34 -7.17 9.21 -5.76
C GLY A 34 -7.24 8.49 -4.42
N ASP A 35 -8.27 7.66 -4.27
CA ASP A 35 -8.48 6.87 -3.06
C ASP A 35 -7.83 5.49 -3.20
N GLN A 36 -6.99 5.12 -2.24
CA GLN A 36 -6.40 3.78 -2.19
C GLN A 36 -7.45 2.67 -1.93
N GLY A 37 -8.63 3.02 -1.40
CA GLY A 37 -9.77 2.11 -1.24
C GLY A 37 -10.49 1.81 -2.55
N ASP A 38 -10.29 2.62 -3.60
CA ASP A 38 -10.91 2.41 -4.91
C ASP A 38 -10.07 1.42 -5.75
N ARG A 39 -10.55 0.17 -5.81
CA ARG A 39 -9.94 -0.89 -6.63
C ARG A 39 -9.82 -0.54 -8.10
N GLN A 40 -10.84 0.11 -8.67
CA GLN A 40 -10.82 0.45 -10.09
C GLN A 40 -9.74 1.50 -10.34
N PHE A 41 -9.66 2.51 -9.49
CA PHE A 41 -8.60 3.51 -9.53
C PHE A 41 -7.22 2.85 -9.41
N LEU A 42 -6.98 1.98 -8.42
CA LEU A 42 -5.69 1.31 -8.24
C LEU A 42 -5.29 0.46 -9.45
N ARG A 43 -6.25 -0.21 -10.09
CA ARG A 43 -6.00 -0.97 -11.34
C ARG A 43 -5.57 -0.06 -12.50
N LEU A 44 -6.16 1.12 -12.61
CA LEU A 44 -5.78 2.12 -13.63
C LEU A 44 -4.43 2.77 -13.30
N LEU A 45 -4.18 3.07 -12.03
CA LEU A 45 -2.90 3.61 -11.55
C LEU A 45 -1.75 2.63 -11.85
N LYS A 46 -1.96 1.34 -11.55
CA LYS A 46 -0.99 0.28 -11.81
C LYS A 46 -0.50 0.24 -13.26
N GLN A 47 -1.35 0.58 -14.23
CA GLN A 47 -0.98 0.63 -15.66
C GLN A 47 -0.04 1.80 -15.99
N GLN A 48 0.02 2.83 -15.14
CA GLN A 48 0.85 4.02 -15.31
C GLN A 48 2.17 3.94 -14.53
N LEU A 49 2.31 2.95 -13.65
CA LEU A 49 3.48 2.77 -12.79
C LEU A 49 4.45 1.73 -13.38
N PRO A 50 5.77 1.95 -13.24
CA PRO A 50 6.72 0.85 -13.44
C PRO A 50 6.49 -0.25 -12.39
N LYS A 51 7.14 -1.40 -12.56
CA LYS A 51 7.25 -2.37 -11.45
C LYS A 51 7.89 -1.67 -10.24
N LEU A 52 7.31 -1.88 -9.07
CA LEU A 52 7.72 -1.18 -7.86
C LEU A 52 8.77 -1.98 -7.12
N ASP A 53 9.90 -1.35 -6.78
CA ASP A 53 10.90 -1.98 -5.91
C ASP A 53 10.51 -1.89 -4.43
N ILE A 54 9.81 -0.82 -4.06
CA ILE A 54 9.31 -0.60 -2.70
C ILE A 54 7.90 -0.02 -2.83
N LEU A 55 6.95 -0.62 -2.11
CA LEU A 55 5.60 -0.08 -1.91
C LEU A 55 5.40 0.13 -0.41
N ILE A 56 5.05 1.36 -0.04
CA ILE A 56 4.72 1.75 1.34
C ILE A 56 3.24 2.10 1.37
N ASP A 57 2.46 1.38 2.18
CA ASP A 57 1.06 1.66 2.47
C ASP A 57 0.98 2.41 3.81
N ASP A 58 0.95 3.73 3.69
CA ASP A 58 0.92 4.72 4.78
C ASP A 58 -0.11 5.82 4.46
N GLY A 59 -1.36 5.40 4.25
CA GLY A 59 -2.44 6.31 3.84
C GLY A 59 -3.58 6.38 4.87
N GLY A 60 -4.79 5.95 4.51
CA GLY A 60 -5.97 6.14 5.37
C GLY A 60 -6.10 5.16 6.54
N HIS A 61 -5.30 4.08 6.54
CA HIS A 61 -5.20 3.04 7.57
C HIS A 61 -6.50 2.30 7.93
N THR A 62 -7.58 2.45 7.15
CA THR A 62 -8.76 1.60 7.31
C THR A 62 -8.47 0.19 6.81
N MET A 63 -9.12 -0.82 7.40
CA MET A 63 -8.83 -2.22 7.07
C MET A 63 -9.14 -2.52 5.60
N GLU A 64 -10.20 -1.91 5.07
CA GLU A 64 -10.55 -2.02 3.65
C GLU A 64 -9.44 -1.45 2.77
N GLN A 65 -8.98 -0.23 3.04
CA GLN A 65 -7.91 0.43 2.27
C GLN A 65 -6.62 -0.39 2.24
N GLN A 66 -6.14 -0.87 3.40
CA GLN A 66 -4.91 -1.67 3.47
C GLN A 66 -5.05 -3.01 2.72
N ILE A 67 -6.18 -3.71 2.89
CA ILE A 67 -6.43 -4.99 2.20
C ILE A 67 -6.56 -4.79 0.68
N VAL A 68 -7.28 -3.75 0.25
CA VAL A 68 -7.44 -3.40 -1.17
C VAL A 68 -6.09 -3.07 -1.80
N THR A 69 -5.30 -2.24 -1.13
CA THR A 69 -3.97 -1.82 -1.60
C THR A 69 -3.05 -3.03 -1.76
N PHE A 70 -3.00 -3.92 -0.77
CA PHE A 70 -2.23 -5.16 -0.87
C PHE A 70 -2.69 -5.99 -2.07
N GLN A 71 -3.99 -6.26 -2.21
CA GLN A 71 -4.50 -7.15 -3.26
C GLN A 71 -4.24 -6.62 -4.68
N GLU A 72 -4.40 -5.31 -4.91
CA GLU A 72 -4.28 -4.75 -6.25
C GLU A 72 -2.80 -4.46 -6.63
N LEU A 73 -2.00 -4.01 -5.66
CA LEU A 73 -0.64 -3.51 -5.92
C LEU A 73 0.49 -4.46 -5.52
N PHE A 74 0.30 -5.40 -4.58
CA PHE A 74 1.34 -6.40 -4.26
C PHE A 74 1.81 -7.20 -5.49
N PRO A 75 0.93 -7.65 -6.41
CA PRO A 75 1.36 -8.31 -7.64
C PRO A 75 2.13 -7.41 -8.61
N HIS A 76 2.17 -6.08 -8.37
CA HIS A 76 2.92 -5.11 -9.16
C HIS A 76 4.33 -4.84 -8.63
N ILE A 77 4.68 -5.40 -7.47
CA ILE A 77 6.01 -5.29 -6.90
C ILE A 77 6.99 -6.17 -7.67
N SER A 78 8.25 -5.74 -7.77
CA SER A 78 9.33 -6.52 -8.37
C SER A 78 9.61 -7.77 -7.52
N ALA A 79 10.15 -8.83 -8.12
CA ALA A 79 10.38 -10.10 -7.42
C ALA A 79 11.34 -9.97 -6.22
N ASN A 80 12.20 -8.95 -6.22
CA ASN A 80 13.13 -8.63 -5.15
C ASN A 80 12.68 -7.40 -4.34
N GLY A 81 11.45 -6.92 -4.58
CA GLY A 81 10.92 -5.73 -3.95
C GLY A 81 10.27 -6.01 -2.60
N VAL A 82 9.85 -4.94 -1.94
CA VAL A 82 9.28 -4.99 -0.59
C VAL A 82 7.93 -4.27 -0.56
N TYR A 83 6.94 -4.91 0.08
CA TYR A 83 5.71 -4.26 0.52
C TYR A 83 5.81 -3.99 2.03
N MET A 84 5.57 -2.75 2.44
CA MET A 84 5.53 -2.34 3.83
C MET A 84 4.19 -1.67 4.11
N CYS A 85 3.50 -2.11 5.15
CA CYS A 85 2.23 -1.52 5.60
C CYS A 85 2.43 -0.96 7.00
N GLU A 86 2.15 0.33 7.17
CA GLU A 86 2.36 1.07 8.41
C GLU A 86 1.08 1.14 9.24
N ASP A 87 1.23 1.56 10.50
CA ASP A 87 0.12 1.80 11.44
C ASP A 87 -0.87 0.65 11.66
N LEU A 88 -0.35 -0.59 11.71
CA LEU A 88 -1.15 -1.80 11.97
C LEU A 88 -1.89 -1.81 13.32
N HIS A 89 -1.59 -0.87 14.22
CA HIS A 89 -2.33 -0.72 15.46
C HIS A 89 -3.82 -0.36 15.21
N THR A 90 -4.16 0.26 14.07
CA THR A 90 -5.55 0.54 13.66
C THR A 90 -6.34 -0.74 13.42
N SER A 91 -5.69 -1.89 13.19
CA SER A 91 -6.34 -3.20 13.13
C SER A 91 -7.09 -3.58 14.39
N TYR A 92 -6.82 -2.93 15.52
CA TYR A 92 -7.49 -3.16 16.78
C TYR A 92 -8.59 -2.11 17.08
N TRP A 93 -8.75 -1.08 16.23
CA TRP A 93 -9.67 0.04 16.45
C TRP A 93 -10.94 -0.11 15.61
N ARG A 94 -12.10 -0.11 16.27
CA ARG A 94 -13.41 -0.25 15.59
C ARG A 94 -13.69 0.86 14.57
N SER A 95 -13.22 2.09 14.83
CA SER A 95 -13.41 3.23 13.93
C SER A 95 -12.71 3.08 12.57
N TYR A 96 -11.70 2.22 12.48
CA TYR A 96 -10.97 1.93 11.24
C TYR A 96 -11.40 0.59 10.60
N GLY A 97 -12.48 -0.03 11.09
CA GLY A 97 -12.95 -1.35 10.66
C GLY A 97 -12.22 -2.52 11.35
N GLY A 98 -11.36 -2.23 12.33
CA GLY A 98 -10.61 -3.22 13.10
C GLY A 98 -11.38 -3.79 14.30
N GLY A 99 -10.64 -4.45 15.20
CA GLY A 99 -11.13 -5.06 16.42
C GLY A 99 -10.28 -6.27 16.83
N TYR A 100 -10.20 -6.57 18.13
CA TYR A 100 -9.48 -7.75 18.61
C TYR A 100 -10.01 -9.03 17.94
N LEU A 101 -9.11 -9.77 17.27
CA LEU A 101 -9.42 -10.97 16.48
C LEU A 101 -10.48 -10.76 15.37
N ASN A 102 -10.68 -9.52 14.91
CA ASN A 102 -11.61 -9.26 13.83
C ASN A 102 -11.07 -9.85 12.53
N PRO A 103 -11.76 -10.83 11.89
CA PRO A 103 -11.28 -11.50 10.68
C PRO A 103 -11.17 -10.59 9.46
N ASN A 104 -11.77 -9.40 9.52
CA ASN A 104 -11.72 -8.36 8.50
C ASN A 104 -10.59 -7.35 8.74
N SER A 105 -9.83 -7.47 9.84
CA SER A 105 -8.66 -6.61 10.07
C SER A 105 -7.50 -6.99 9.17
N PHE A 106 -6.62 -6.03 8.88
CA PHE A 106 -5.42 -6.27 8.09
C PHE A 106 -4.46 -7.23 8.80
N VAL A 107 -4.36 -7.18 10.13
CA VAL A 107 -3.56 -8.14 10.91
C VAL A 107 -4.07 -9.58 10.75
N GLU A 108 -5.37 -9.84 10.87
CA GLU A 108 -5.89 -11.20 10.64
C GLU A 108 -5.80 -11.59 9.16
N TYR A 109 -5.93 -10.64 8.24
CA TYR A 109 -5.69 -10.87 6.82
C TYR A 109 -4.25 -11.29 6.52
N SER A 110 -3.25 -10.60 7.08
CA SER A 110 -1.84 -10.89 6.84
C SER A 110 -1.37 -12.19 7.50
N LYS A 111 -1.92 -12.55 8.66
CA LYS A 111 -1.69 -13.88 9.26
C LYS A 111 -2.06 -15.01 8.30
N ARG A 112 -3.20 -14.91 7.61
CA ARG A 112 -3.61 -15.90 6.60
C ARG A 112 -2.61 -15.97 5.43
N LEU A 113 -1.94 -14.87 5.07
CA LEU A 113 -0.90 -14.90 4.05
C LEU A 113 0.31 -15.72 4.47
N ILE A 114 0.63 -15.77 5.76
CA ILE A 114 1.68 -16.65 6.30
C ILE A 114 1.29 -18.11 6.06
N ASP A 115 0.03 -18.47 6.30
CA ASP A 115 -0.47 -19.82 6.00
C ASP A 115 -0.40 -20.12 4.50
N TYR A 116 -0.82 -19.18 3.63
CA TYR A 116 -0.72 -19.33 2.18
C TYR A 116 0.71 -19.56 1.69
N LEU A 117 1.70 -18.87 2.27
CA LEU A 117 3.11 -19.06 1.94
C LEU A 117 3.61 -20.47 2.31
N ASN A 118 3.03 -21.07 3.35
CA ASN A 118 3.45 -22.38 3.87
C ASN A 118 2.51 -23.52 3.47
N ALA A 119 1.47 -23.26 2.66
CA ALA A 119 0.47 -24.25 2.26
C ALA A 119 1.03 -25.48 1.51
N TYR A 120 2.27 -25.41 0.99
CA TYR A 120 2.95 -26.58 0.45
C TYR A 120 3.23 -27.68 1.50
N HIS A 121 3.23 -27.34 2.79
CA HIS A 121 3.49 -28.27 3.90
C HIS A 121 2.25 -28.98 4.46
N SER A 122 1.05 -28.70 3.93
CA SER A 122 -0.22 -29.30 4.36
C SER A 122 -0.72 -30.39 3.43
#